data_AF-A0A6N7Q684-F1
#
_entry.id   AF-A0A6N7Q684-F1
#
_cell.length_a   1.000
_cell.length_b   1.000
_cell.length_c   1.000
_cell.angle_alpha   90.00
_cell.angle_beta   90.00
_cell.angle_gamma   90.00
#
_symmetry.space_group_name_H-M   'P 1'
#
loop_
_entity.id
_entity.type
_entity.pdbx_description
1 polymer ?
#
loop_
_entity_poly.entity_id
_entity_poly.type
_entity_poly.pdbx_seq_one_letter_code
_entity_poly.pdbx_strand_id
1 'polypeptide(L)'
;MSRRGGKQKPASLDDENDENPTLETELVLASDGALHVSFEGNPPRGRRVFVGYALTAEECAELGTRGLLTWAMLQTLALGSDGAVYVEAGAIGAEGREVFRGYAATPEEAEQIVDDLHRAAWNLTITARRLIRAR
;
A
#
# COMPACT_ATOMS: atom_id res chain seq x y z
N MET A 1 21.64 28.18 -55.90
CA MET A 1 20.27 28.12 -55.35
C MET A 1 20.08 26.80 -54.62
N SER A 2 19.46 26.91 -53.46
CA SER A 2 19.26 25.93 -52.39
C SER A 2 18.39 24.71 -52.78
N ARG A 3 18.70 23.52 -52.25
CA ARG A 3 17.90 22.84 -51.19
C ARG A 3 18.47 21.45 -50.87
N ARG A 4 19.08 21.32 -49.68
CA ARG A 4 19.42 20.05 -49.02
C ARG A 4 18.14 19.46 -48.43
N GLY A 5 17.75 18.26 -48.87
CA GLY A 5 16.72 17.46 -48.22
C GLY A 5 17.30 16.72 -47.02
N GLY A 6 17.13 17.27 -45.82
CA GLY A 6 17.42 16.57 -44.58
C GLY A 6 16.39 15.48 -44.32
N LYS A 7 16.81 14.22 -44.35
CA LYS A 7 16.01 13.11 -43.81
C LYS A 7 16.03 13.24 -42.29
N GLN A 8 14.91 13.67 -41.72
CA GLN A 8 14.64 13.57 -40.28
C GLN A 8 14.66 12.09 -39.90
N LYS A 9 15.64 11.74 -39.06
CA LYS A 9 15.69 10.50 -38.30
C LYS A 9 14.51 10.51 -37.31
N PRO A 10 13.66 9.48 -37.23
CA PRO A 10 12.63 9.46 -36.21
C PRO A 10 13.31 9.45 -34.84
N ALA A 11 12.89 10.36 -33.97
CA ALA A 11 13.27 10.37 -32.57
C ALA A 11 12.88 9.02 -31.97
N SER A 12 13.86 8.32 -31.39
CA SER A 12 13.58 7.19 -30.53
C SER A 12 12.76 7.70 -29.35
N LEU A 13 11.62 7.04 -29.12
CA LEU A 13 10.85 7.12 -27.89
C LEU A 13 11.61 6.26 -26.87
N ASP A 14 12.74 6.79 -26.40
CA ASP A 14 13.47 6.20 -25.28
C ASP A 14 12.89 6.79 -23.99
N ASP A 15 12.38 5.88 -23.17
CA ASP A 15 12.15 5.99 -21.73
C ASP A 15 11.20 7.09 -21.25
N GLU A 16 9.89 6.86 -21.46
CA GLU A 16 8.93 7.29 -20.46
C GLU A 16 9.26 6.54 -19.17
N ASN A 17 9.86 7.27 -18.25
CA ASN A 17 10.13 6.91 -16.86
C ASN A 17 8.88 6.21 -16.28
N ASP A 18 8.90 4.87 -16.25
CA ASP A 18 7.91 4.00 -15.61
C ASP A 18 8.11 4.07 -14.08
N GLU A 19 8.18 5.29 -13.55
CA GLU A 19 7.97 5.55 -12.13
C GLU A 19 6.46 5.34 -11.92
N ASN A 20 6.06 4.08 -11.85
CA ASN A 20 4.85 3.71 -11.15
C ASN A 20 5.06 4.21 -9.71
N PRO A 21 4.40 5.31 -9.29
CA PRO A 21 4.68 5.87 -7.99
C PRO A 21 4.37 4.78 -6.97
N THR A 22 5.38 4.32 -6.24
CA THR A 22 5.18 3.43 -5.09
C THR A 22 4.22 4.15 -4.18
N LEU A 23 2.99 3.64 -4.08
CA LEU A 23 1.96 4.23 -3.24
C LEU A 23 2.47 4.15 -1.80
N GLU A 24 2.63 5.30 -1.16
CA GLU A 24 3.01 5.33 0.25
C GLU A 24 1.89 4.70 1.09
N THR A 25 2.30 3.86 2.05
CA THR A 25 1.37 3.17 2.94
C THR A 25 0.91 4.10 4.04
N GLU A 26 -0.30 4.63 3.89
CA GLU A 26 -0.90 5.56 4.85
C GLU A 26 -1.54 4.86 6.05
N LEU A 27 -2.05 3.66 5.84
CA LEU A 27 -2.65 2.87 6.91
C LEU A 27 -2.46 1.38 6.67
N VAL A 28 -2.49 0.61 7.76
CA VAL A 28 -2.55 -0.85 7.72
C VAL A 28 -3.68 -1.36 8.62
N LEU A 29 -4.33 -2.44 8.20
CA LEU A 29 -5.25 -3.21 9.02
C LEU A 29 -4.54 -4.45 9.54
N ALA A 30 -4.28 -4.50 10.84
CA ALA A 30 -3.59 -5.59 11.50
C ALA A 30 -4.51 -6.79 11.84
N SER A 31 -3.92 -7.98 11.96
CA SER A 31 -4.61 -9.23 12.28
C SER A 31 -5.17 -9.28 13.70
N ASP A 32 -4.69 -8.42 14.60
CA ASP A 32 -5.29 -8.19 15.92
C ASP A 32 -6.54 -7.28 15.87
N GLY A 33 -6.91 -6.82 14.67
CA GLY A 33 -8.04 -5.92 14.43
C GLY A 33 -7.70 -4.44 14.58
N ALA A 34 -6.46 -4.08 14.91
CA ALA A 34 -6.07 -2.67 15.03
C ALA A 34 -5.85 -2.04 13.65
N LEU A 35 -6.33 -0.81 13.50
CA LEU A 35 -5.96 0.05 12.39
C LEU A 35 -4.80 0.92 12.82
N HIS A 36 -3.71 0.92 12.06
CA HIS A 36 -2.54 1.75 12.31
C HIS A 36 -2.40 2.80 11.21
N VAL A 37 -2.11 4.03 11.61
CA VAL A 37 -1.94 5.18 10.70
C VAL A 37 -0.47 5.59 10.67
N SER A 38 0.05 5.88 9.47
CA SER A 38 1.42 6.33 9.23
C SER A 38 1.76 7.60 10.03
N PHE A 39 3.04 7.79 10.33
CA PHE A 39 3.53 9.05 10.92
C PHE A 39 5.00 9.29 10.58
N GLU A 40 5.37 10.54 10.32
CA GLU A 40 6.76 10.93 10.00
C GLU A 40 7.62 11.25 11.25
N GLY A 41 6.99 11.45 12.42
CA GLY A 41 7.63 11.96 13.63
C GLY A 41 7.58 11.03 14.84
N ASN A 42 7.03 11.54 15.95
CA ASN A 42 6.70 10.73 17.12
C ASN A 42 5.21 10.37 17.10
N PRO A 43 4.84 9.15 17.51
CA PRO A 43 3.44 8.79 17.62
C PRO A 43 2.77 9.64 18.72
N PRO A 44 1.44 9.85 18.67
CA PRO A 44 0.72 10.45 19.77
C PRO A 44 0.96 9.68 21.08
N ARG A 45 1.01 10.41 22.21
CA ARG A 45 1.33 9.82 23.52
C ARG A 45 0.34 8.71 23.89
N GLY A 46 0.88 7.60 24.40
CA GLY A 46 0.09 6.47 24.88
C GLY A 46 -0.47 5.56 23.79
N ARG A 47 -0.17 5.83 22.51
CA ARG A 47 -0.58 4.95 21.41
C ARG A 47 0.38 3.76 21.26
N ARG A 48 -0.18 2.57 21.00
CA ARG A 48 0.61 1.42 20.56
C ARG A 48 1.22 1.72 19.20
N VAL A 49 2.45 1.29 18.97
CA VAL A 49 3.15 1.44 17.69
C VAL A 49 3.32 0.07 17.07
N PHE A 50 3.04 -0.01 15.76
CA PHE A 50 3.38 -1.15 14.92
C PHE A 50 4.51 -0.72 13.98
N VAL A 51 5.54 -1.56 13.91
CA VAL A 51 6.60 -1.47 12.91
C VAL A 51 6.55 -2.77 12.13
N GLY A 52 6.30 -2.66 10.83
CA GLY A 52 6.14 -3.81 9.96
C GLY A 52 7.12 -3.79 8.80
N TYR A 53 7.57 -4.97 8.39
CA TYR A 53 8.36 -5.16 7.18
C TYR A 53 7.51 -5.85 6.11
N ALA A 54 7.51 -5.31 4.90
CA ALA A 54 6.76 -5.87 3.80
C ALA A 54 7.29 -7.26 3.41
N LEU A 55 6.37 -8.19 3.22
CA LEU A 55 6.63 -9.43 2.49
C LEU A 55 6.74 -9.12 1.00
N THR A 56 7.68 -9.79 0.35
CA THR A 56 7.76 -9.81 -1.11
C THR A 56 6.58 -10.58 -1.69
N ALA A 57 6.29 -10.34 -2.97
CA ALA A 57 5.25 -11.07 -3.69
C ALA A 57 5.56 -12.57 -3.75
N GLU A 58 6.84 -12.93 -3.91
CA GLU A 58 7.34 -14.30 -3.92
C GLU A 58 7.09 -14.98 -2.57
N GLU A 59 7.43 -14.34 -1.45
CA GLU A 59 7.17 -14.88 -0.10
C GLU A 59 5.66 -15.07 0.15
N CYS A 60 4.83 -14.12 -0.28
CA CYS A 60 3.38 -14.25 -0.19
C CYS A 60 2.86 -15.45 -1.01
N ALA A 61 3.41 -15.66 -2.21
CA ALA A 61 3.06 -16.79 -3.07
C ALA A 61 3.52 -18.14 -2.49
N GLU A 62 4.73 -18.20 -1.92
CA GLU A 62 5.28 -19.40 -1.29
C GLU A 62 4.50 -19.81 -0.02
N LEU A 63 4.15 -18.84 0.84
CA LEU A 63 3.33 -19.10 2.02
C LEU A 63 1.89 -19.46 1.64
N GLY A 64 1.37 -18.80 0.62
CA GLY A 64 -0.03 -18.86 0.22
C GLY A 64 -1.00 -18.47 1.35
N THR A 65 -2.30 -18.62 1.10
CA THR A 65 -3.33 -18.21 2.07
C THR A 65 -3.21 -18.93 3.41
N ARG A 66 -2.94 -20.24 3.40
CA ARG A 66 -2.85 -21.03 4.64
C ARG A 66 -1.62 -20.65 5.47
N GLY A 67 -0.47 -20.42 4.83
CA GLY A 67 0.74 -19.98 5.52
C GLY A 67 0.55 -18.60 6.14
N LEU A 68 -0.01 -17.65 5.38
CA LEU A 68 -0.31 -16.30 5.86
C LEU A 68 -1.30 -16.31 7.03
N LEU A 69 -2.37 -17.11 6.96
CA LEU A 69 -3.31 -17.26 8.09
C LEU A 69 -2.65 -17.87 9.32
N THR A 70 -1.77 -18.85 9.14
CA THR A 70 -1.00 -19.44 10.25
C THR A 70 -0.10 -18.40 10.89
N TRP A 71 0.58 -17.58 10.08
CA TRP A 71 1.39 -16.47 10.57
C TRP A 71 0.56 -15.43 11.31
N ALA A 72 -0.59 -15.03 10.79
CA ALA A 72 -1.51 -14.09 11.45
C ALA A 72 -1.99 -14.56 12.83
N MET A 73 -1.96 -15.88 13.10
CA MET A 73 -2.27 -16.46 14.42
C MET A 73 -1.08 -16.48 15.38
N LEU A 74 0.16 -16.43 14.87
CA LEU A 74 1.39 -16.53 15.68
C LEU A 74 2.04 -15.17 15.94
N GLN A 75 1.83 -14.21 15.03
CA GLN A 75 2.39 -12.87 15.08
C GLN A 75 1.46 -11.89 14.35
N THR A 76 1.69 -10.59 14.53
CA THR A 76 0.86 -9.57 13.88
C THR A 76 1.22 -9.47 12.40
N LEU A 77 0.23 -9.72 11.53
CA LEU A 77 0.29 -9.35 10.12
C LEU A 77 -0.59 -8.13 9.88
N ALA A 78 -0.24 -7.28 8.94
CA ALA A 78 -1.06 -6.14 8.57
C ALA A 78 -1.17 -5.98 7.06
N LEU A 79 -2.38 -5.72 6.57
CA LEU A 79 -2.61 -5.39 5.16
C LEU A 79 -2.53 -3.88 4.99
N GLY A 80 -1.56 -3.41 4.19
CA GLY A 80 -1.39 -2.00 3.90
C GLY A 80 -2.32 -1.47 2.81
N SER A 81 -2.54 -0.16 2.82
CA SER A 81 -3.30 0.55 1.79
C SER A 81 -2.65 0.52 0.40
N ASP A 82 -1.35 0.22 0.36
CA ASP A 82 -0.54 -0.08 -0.83
C ASP A 82 -0.81 -1.51 -1.39
N GLY A 83 -1.52 -2.35 -0.64
CA GLY A 83 -1.80 -3.74 -0.98
C GLY A 83 -0.73 -4.73 -0.53
N ALA A 84 0.33 -4.28 0.15
CA ALA A 84 1.38 -5.16 0.67
C ALA A 84 0.96 -5.81 2.01
N VAL A 85 1.57 -6.95 2.31
CA VAL A 85 1.43 -7.62 3.61
C VAL A 85 2.66 -7.30 4.44
N TYR A 86 2.45 -6.64 5.58
CA TYR A 86 3.49 -6.31 6.54
C TYR A 86 3.50 -7.32 7.68
N VAL A 87 4.69 -7.70 8.11
CA VAL A 87 4.89 -8.56 9.28
C VAL A 87 5.56 -7.75 10.38
N GLU A 88 5.09 -7.90 11.61
CA GLU A 88 5.68 -7.25 12.78
C GLU A 88 7.20 -7.45 12.86
N ALA A 89 7.91 -6.35 13.16
CA ALA A 89 9.36 -6.36 13.32
C ALA A 89 9.79 -7.39 14.36
N GLY A 90 10.84 -8.15 14.05
CA GLY A 90 11.33 -9.26 14.86
C GLY A 90 10.88 -10.63 14.38
N ALA A 91 9.83 -10.71 13.55
CA ALA A 91 9.46 -11.95 12.85
C ALA A 91 10.36 -12.25 11.65
N ILE A 92 10.79 -11.19 10.95
CA ILE A 92 11.68 -11.27 9.77
C ILE A 92 12.74 -10.16 9.83
N GLY A 93 13.83 -10.35 9.09
CA GLY A 93 14.90 -9.36 8.93
C GLY A 93 14.47 -8.17 8.08
N ALA A 94 15.03 -6.99 8.38
CA ALA A 94 14.66 -5.72 7.74
C ALA A 94 15.34 -5.48 6.38
N GLU A 95 16.38 -6.26 6.05
CA GLU A 95 17.31 -5.95 4.98
C GLU A 95 16.62 -5.82 3.62
N GLY A 96 16.59 -4.59 3.08
CA GLY A 96 16.06 -4.28 1.75
C GLY A 96 14.53 -4.25 1.66
N ARG A 97 13.81 -4.31 2.79
CA ARG A 97 12.34 -4.33 2.81
C ARG A 97 11.75 -2.95 2.98
N GLU A 98 10.57 -2.75 2.40
CA GLU A 98 9.73 -1.60 2.72
C GLU A 98 9.26 -1.68 4.17
N VAL A 99 9.26 -0.52 4.83
CA VAL A 99 8.98 -0.42 6.27
C VAL A 99 7.75 0.44 6.46
N PHE A 100 6.75 -0.11 7.14
CA PHE A 100 5.64 0.67 7.65
C PHE A 100 5.83 0.96 9.14
N ARG A 101 5.58 2.20 9.54
CA ARG A 101 5.58 2.63 10.94
C ARG A 101 4.28 3.37 11.21
N GLY A 102 3.44 2.82 12.08
CA GLY A 102 2.13 3.39 12.36
C GLY A 102 1.72 3.30 13.82
N TYR A 103 0.94 4.27 14.28
CA TYR A 103 0.34 4.23 15.62
C TYR A 103 -1.09 3.70 15.53
N ALA A 104 -1.52 2.97 16.56
CA ALA A 104 -2.86 2.43 16.62
C ALA A 104 -3.88 3.57 16.77
N ALA A 105 -4.86 3.58 15.87
CA ALA A 105 -6.05 4.43 15.97
C ALA A 105 -6.83 4.10 17.25
N THR A 106 -7.51 5.10 17.82
CA THR A 106 -8.49 4.87 18.88
C THR A 106 -9.74 4.26 18.25
N PRO A 107 -10.62 3.64 19.05
CA PRO A 107 -11.91 3.16 18.54
C PRO A 107 -12.67 4.21 17.74
N GLU A 108 -12.69 5.46 18.22
CA GLU A 108 -13.40 6.57 17.55
C GLU A 108 -12.72 6.98 16.23
N GLU A 109 -11.39 7.01 16.20
CA GLU A 109 -10.63 7.29 14.96
C GLU A 109 -10.81 6.16 13.94
N ALA A 110 -10.79 4.91 14.40
CA ALA A 110 -10.96 3.73 13.55
C ALA A 110 -12.37 3.69 12.93
N GLU A 111 -13.41 3.99 13.71
CA GLU A 111 -14.79 4.11 13.21
C GLU A 111 -14.88 5.19 12.11
N GLN A 112 -14.32 6.37 12.36
CA GLN A 112 -14.30 7.46 11.40
C GLN A 112 -13.55 7.07 10.12
N ILE A 113 -12.38 6.43 10.23
CA ILE A 113 -11.58 5.98 9.08
C ILE A 113 -12.35 4.96 8.25
N VAL A 114 -13.03 3.99 8.89
CA VAL A 114 -13.83 2.98 8.21
C VAL A 114 -15.01 3.61 7.47
N ASP A 115 -15.70 4.56 8.08
CA ASP A 115 -16.81 5.29 7.44
C ASP A 115 -16.34 6.08 6.21
N ASP A 116 -15.18 6.74 6.30
CA ASP A 116 -14.61 7.51 5.19
C ASP A 116 -14.15 6.58 4.06
N LEU A 117 -13.52 5.45 4.38
CA LEU A 117 -13.15 4.41 3.40
C LEU A 117 -14.37 3.82 2.71
N HIS A 118 -15.42 3.48 3.47
CA HIS A 118 -16.68 2.97 2.91
C HIS A 118 -17.30 3.97 1.94
N ARG A 119 -17.36 5.25 2.34
CA ARG A 119 -17.88 6.34 1.50
C ARG A 119 -17.07 6.52 0.23
N ALA A 120 -15.75 6.49 0.31
CA ALA A 120 -14.86 6.57 -0.84
C ALA A 120 -15.09 5.40 -1.82
N ALA A 121 -15.11 4.16 -1.30
CA ALA A 121 -15.35 2.96 -2.08
C ALA A 121 -16.73 2.98 -2.78
N TRP A 122 -17.77 3.45 -2.08
CA TRP A 122 -19.09 3.63 -2.66
C TRP A 122 -19.10 4.66 -3.80
N ASN A 123 -18.50 5.83 -3.58
CA ASN A 123 -18.42 6.90 -4.57
C ASN A 123 -17.67 6.45 -5.84
N LEU A 124 -16.56 5.71 -5.66
CA LEU A 124 -15.81 5.11 -6.76
C LEU A 124 -16.69 4.11 -7.54
N THR A 125 -17.41 3.23 -6.84
CA THR A 125 -18.30 2.23 -7.44
C THR A 125 -19.41 2.88 -8.27
N ILE A 126 -20.06 3.93 -7.75
CA ILE A 126 -21.09 4.67 -8.48
C ILE A 126 -20.51 5.33 -9.73
N THR A 127 -19.33 5.93 -9.62
CA THR A 127 -18.64 6.59 -10.74
C THR A 127 -18.28 5.59 -11.84
N ALA A 128 -17.68 4.44 -11.48
CA ALA A 128 -17.34 3.38 -12.42
C ALA A 128 -18.59 2.84 -13.15
N ARG A 129 -19.70 2.61 -12.43
CA ARG A 129 -20.97 2.17 -13.03
C ARG A 129 -21.52 3.18 -14.03
N ARG A 130 -21.40 4.49 -13.77
CA ARG A 130 -21.82 5.54 -14.71
C ARG A 130 -20.97 5.55 -15.97
N LEU A 131 -19.65 5.41 -15.84
CA LEU A 131 -18.72 5.36 -16.97
C LEU A 131 -18.97 4.12 -17.86
N ILE A 132 -19.24 2.96 -17.26
CA ILE A 132 -19.53 1.73 -18.01
C ILE A 132 -20.84 1.85 -18.80
N ARG A 133 -21.87 2.49 -18.23
CA ARG A 133 -23.18 2.66 -18.90
C ARG A 133 -23.21 3.76 -19.96
N ALA A 134 -22.20 4.63 -19.99
CA ALA A 134 -22.07 5.70 -20.98
C ALA A 134 -21.26 5.30 -22.22
N ARG A 135 -20.68 4.09 -22.23
CA ARG A 135 -20.04 3.45 -23.38
C ARG A 135 -21.02 2.51 -24.05
#